data_AF-A0A6N6MH84-F1
#
_entry.id   AF-A0A6N6MH84-F1
#
_cell.length_a   1.000
_cell.length_b   1.000
_cell.length_c   1.000
_cell.angle_alpha   90.00
_cell.angle_beta   90.00
_cell.angle_gamma   90.00
#
_symmetry.space_group_name_H-M   'P 1'
#
loop_
_entity.id
_entity.type
_entity.pdbx_description
1 polymer ?
#
loop_
_entity_poly.entity_id
_entity_poly.type
_entity_poly.pdbx_seq_one_letter_code
_entity_poly.pdbx_strand_id
1 'polypeptide(L)' 'MSIYNEAGWVVTNPFNMNSAKAKPNADGSITLNFNGGDDAINNITVPKNWNALFRCYLPKRCV' A
#
# COMPACT_ATOMS: atom_id res chain seq x y z
N MET A 1 -1.84 -0.69 -4.45
CA MET A 1 -2.32 0.54 -3.79
C MET A 1 -1.31 1.65 -3.97
N SER A 2 -1.77 2.88 -4.19
CA SER A 2 -0.94 4.08 -4.23
C SER A 2 -1.46 5.12 -3.23
N ILE A 3 -0.55 5.87 -2.62
CA ILE A 3 -0.82 6.89 -1.61
C ILE A 3 -0.62 8.28 -2.21
N TYR A 4 -1.50 9.20 -1.83
CA TYR A 4 -1.40 10.62 -2.18
C TYR A 4 -1.64 11.47 -0.92
N ASN A 5 -1.11 12.69 -0.89
CA ASN A 5 -1.41 13.64 0.17
C ASN A 5 -2.85 14.18 0.04
N GLU A 6 -3.26 15.02 0.99
CA GLU A 6 -4.55 15.71 1.00
C GLU A 6 -4.89 16.43 -0.31
N ALA A 7 -3.88 16.96 -1.01
CA ALA A 7 -4.03 17.65 -2.30
C ALA A 7 -4.05 16.70 -3.52
N GLY A 8 -3.96 15.39 -3.32
CA GLY A 8 -4.01 14.38 -4.38
C GLY A 8 -2.69 14.12 -5.11
N TRP A 9 -1.56 14.55 -4.53
CA TRP A 9 -0.23 14.39 -5.13
C TRP A 9 0.60 13.30 -4.45
N VAL A 10 1.50 12.68 -5.24
CA VAL A 10 2.51 11.75 -4.73
C VAL A 10 3.66 12.55 -4.11
N VAL A 11 3.90 12.37 -2.81
CA VAL A 11 4.90 13.16 -2.06
C VAL A 11 5.85 12.33 -1.20
N THR A 12 5.68 11.01 -1.17
CA THR A 12 6.54 10.10 -0.38
C THR A 12 7.23 9.07 -1.27
N ASN A 13 8.25 8.41 -0.71
CA ASN A 13 8.89 7.25 -1.32
C ASN A 13 9.19 6.19 -0.24
N PRO A 14 8.73 4.94 -0.39
CA PRO A 14 7.81 4.46 -1.43
C PRO A 14 6.39 5.02 -1.27
N PHE A 15 5.72 5.36 -2.39
CA PHE A 15 4.32 5.82 -2.40
C PHE A 15 3.31 4.74 -2.79
N ASN A 16 3.79 3.54 -3.15
CA ASN A 16 2.91 2.45 -3.59
C ASN A 16 3.41 1.09 -3.13
N MET A 17 2.46 0.18 -2.99
CA MET A 17 2.68 -1.25 -2.79
C MET A 17 1.79 -2.03 -3.75
N ASN A 18 2.32 -3.11 -4.31
CA ASN A 18 1.60 -3.94 -5.28
C ASN A 18 1.97 -5.42 -5.11
N SER A 19 1.26 -6.30 -5.80
CA SER A 19 1.44 -7.76 -5.70
C SER A 19 2.83 -8.25 -6.10
N ALA A 20 3.58 -7.50 -6.90
CA ALA A 20 4.96 -7.87 -7.26
C ALA A 20 5.99 -7.51 -6.18
N LYS A 21 5.65 -6.60 -5.26
CA LYS A 21 6.55 -6.12 -4.20
C LYS A 21 6.17 -6.60 -2.81
N ALA A 22 4.88 -6.84 -2.57
CA ALA A 22 4.38 -7.17 -1.25
C ALA A 22 4.80 -8.58 -0.83
N LYS A 23 5.26 -8.72 0.41
CA LYS A 23 5.58 -9.98 1.05
C LYS A 23 4.33 -10.56 1.72
N PRO A 24 3.85 -11.75 1.33
CA PRO A 24 2.72 -12.41 1.97
C PRO A 24 3.09 -12.97 3.34
N ASN A 25 2.08 -13.05 4.21
CA ASN A 25 2.10 -13.82 5.43
C ASN A 25 2.02 -15.32 5.13
N ALA A 26 2.23 -16.17 6.15
CA ALA A 26 2.21 -17.63 5.97
C ALA A 26 0.85 -18.16 5.51
N ASP A 27 -0.24 -17.47 5.82
CA ASP A 27 -1.61 -17.79 5.39
C ASP A 27 -1.99 -17.20 4.02
N GLY A 28 -1.05 -16.52 3.34
CA GLY A 28 -1.26 -15.88 2.06
C GLY A 28 -1.91 -14.49 2.13
N SER A 29 -2.28 -14.01 3.31
CA SER A 29 -2.74 -12.63 3.50
C SER A 29 -1.60 -11.62 3.32
N ILE A 30 -1.95 -10.36 3.02
CA ILE A 30 -0.99 -9.26 2.90
C ILE A 30 -1.33 -8.20 3.94
N THR A 31 -0.42 -7.96 4.87
CA THR A 31 -0.50 -6.82 5.80
C THR A 31 0.27 -5.64 5.21
N LEU A 32 -0.35 -4.47 5.15
CA LEU A 32 0.30 -3.21 4.77
C LEU A 32 0.49 -2.36 6.02
N ASN A 33 1.72 -1.90 6.25
CA ASN A 33 2.05 -1.03 7.37
C ASN A 33 2.15 0.42 6.88
N PHE A 34 1.69 1.37 7.69
CA PHE A 34 1.78 2.80 7.42
C PHE A 34 2.56 3.46 8.54
N ASN A 35 3.72 4.03 8.22
CA ASN A 35 4.64 4.60 9.20
C ASN A 35 5.00 3.61 10.33
N GLY A 36 5.15 2.32 10.00
CA GLY A 36 5.39 1.23 10.97
C GLY A 36 6.82 1.11 11.52
N GLY A 37 7.72 2.03 11.20
CA GLY A 37 9.16 1.93 11.50
C GLY A 37 9.97 1.15 10.46
N ASP A 38 11.28 1.13 10.62
CA ASP A 38 12.22 0.64 9.59
C ASP A 38 12.14 -0.88 9.37
N ASP A 39 11.80 -1.64 10.42
CA ASP A 39 11.72 -3.11 10.36
C ASP A 39 10.37 -3.64 9.88
N ALA A 40 9.38 -2.76 9.67
CA ALA A 40 8.05 -3.18 9.26
C ALA A 40 8.06 -3.68 7.80
N ILE A 41 7.58 -4.90 7.59
CA ILE A 41 7.37 -5.45 6.24
C ILE A 41 6.24 -4.68 5.54
N ASN A 42 6.31 -4.60 4.20
CA ASN A 42 5.30 -3.93 3.38
C ASN A 42 4.95 -2.50 3.88
N ASN A 43 5.94 -1.79 4.42
CA ASN A 43 5.74 -0.48 5.03
C ASN A 43 5.73 0.64 3.98
N ILE A 44 4.82 1.59 4.16
CA ILE A 44 4.64 2.75 3.30
C ILE A 44 4.68 4.00 4.18
N THR A 45 5.52 4.95 3.81
CA THR A 45 5.54 6.27 4.45
C THR A 45 4.35 7.09 3.95
N VAL A 46 3.50 7.53 4.87
CA VAL A 46 2.30 8.32 4.57
C VAL A 46 2.38 9.70 5.22
N PRO A 47 2.04 10.78 4.49
CA PRO A 47 2.01 12.12 5.05
C PRO A 47 0.82 12.28 6.01
N LYS A 48 0.82 13.35 6.81
CA LYS A 48 -0.38 13.76 7.54
C LYS A 48 -1.49 14.07 6.54
N ASN A 49 -2.70 13.55 6.79
CA ASN A 49 -3.85 13.60 5.88
C ASN A 49 -3.52 13.04 4.50
N TRP A 50 -3.94 11.81 4.24
CA TRP A 50 -3.65 11.11 3.00
C TRP A 50 -4.86 10.35 2.50
N ASN A 51 -4.85 10.01 1.22
CA ASN A 51 -5.81 9.10 0.62
C ASN A 51 -5.07 7.96 -0.10
N ALA A 52 -5.80 6.88 -0.34
CA ALA A 52 -5.29 5.71 -1.04
C ALA A 52 -6.18 5.33 -2.21
N LEU A 53 -5.54 4.89 -3.28
CA LEU A 53 -6.20 4.25 -4.41
C LEU A 53 -5.77 2.79 -4.50
N PHE A 54 -6.72 1.89 -4.29
CA PHE A 54 -6.55 0.47 -4.58
C PHE A 54 -6.94 0.20 -6.04
N ARG A 55 -6.13 -0.60 -6.75
CA ARG A 55 -6.36 -0.97 -8.14
C ARG A 55 -6.29 -2.49 -8.28
N CYS A 56 -7.35 -3.08 -8.80
CA CYS A 56 -7.38 -4.47 -9.24
C CYS A 56 -7.24 -4.51 -10.76
N TYR A 57 -6.22 -5.21 -11.25
CA TYR A 57 -6.08 -5.48 -12.68
C TYR A 57 -6.72 -6.83 -12.98
N LEU A 58 -7.62 -6.86 -13.96
CA LEU A 58 -8.40 -8.06 -14.34
C LEU A 58 -9.13 -8.72 -13.15
N PRO A 59 -10.00 -7.98 -12.43
CA PRO A 59 -10.77 -8.55 -11.34
C PRO A 59 -11.67 -9.68 -11.86
N LYS A 60 -11.68 -10.80 -11.15
CA LYS A 60 -12.65 -11.88 -11.35
C LYS A 60 -13.81 -11.67 -10.39
N ARG A 61 -14.98 -12.22 -10.72
CA ARG A 61 -16.12 -12.25 -9.82
C ARG A 61 -15.73 -13.02 -8.55
N CYS A 62 -15.88 -12.38 -7.39
CA CYS A 62 -15.84 -13.09 -6.11
C CYS A 62 -17.15 -13.88 -6.00
N VAL A 63 -17.05 -15.20 -5.92
CA VAL A 63 -18.17 -16.12 -5.69
C VAL A 63 -18.31 -16.43 -4.22
#